data_AF-A0A2T2QZC6-F1
#
_entry.id   AF-A0A2T2QZC6-F1
#
_cell.length_a   1.000
_cell.length_b   1.000
_cell.length_c   1.000
_cell.angle_alpha   90.00
_cell.angle_beta   90.00
_cell.angle_gamma   90.00
#
_symmetry.space_group_name_H-M   'P 1'
#
loop_
_entity.id
_entity.type
_entity.pdbx_description
1 polymer ?
#
loop_
_entity_poly.entity_id
_entity_poly.type
_entity_poly.pdbx_seq_one_letter_code
_entity_poly.pdbx_strand_id
1 'polypeptide(L)'
;MADGPQDPQEELDNKQKEPDESSPDSSESPQPNNDSQPKGPGLIRWLKEDWLLKLGALFVILAVAWFISEAVSRNWVGPIVLLTIGLLFGLCVSVGGFWLMNHRTNQGAVLKVLGSLIIIATVAGAQFQEQFFDTEQVKGALFPPVVALGIMFLSLVATTVASVAYRVYWMSVVALVAGMYIPNVVTPNEGQIDVLLEFTYYLILVLGTLWTVFVTKWRSLTLIALILMGYRSFWYWVTQGLRRGEFPQGDEQGVLAIGFVLVLAFFITNTANIIQNRNERSVADLFSAGLNGLFLLGWVFAFLPGSWDSLALLAWAIVFVGGAVGIARRTNDILPVILYGAISVMLVGVATALQFDGPALKIALMLEVAAIVLASYPLVRNVKVTENLSLLFVIPFVLSLTHLFSEKWGESVWHGDFAVLAMFMVVLLLTGGDIKGLRASVASSEEEGEPMGNVLLILASLYFFALIWLVSHSIEALQDGFATGLSLVMYAISGLALYIFGDTKGVLGVRVYGAIIFAAVIARLLIVDVWDMSILPRIATFFFLGLVFIGVALVWKREHDSEPQKEKPEA
;
A
#
# COMPACT_ATOMS: atom_id res chain seq x y z
N MET A 1 66.94 -1.44 23.46
CA MET A 1 68.17 -0.77 22.98
C MET A 1 68.24 -1.11 21.49
N ALA A 2 67.84 -0.27 20.54
CA ALA A 2 67.80 1.19 20.37
C ALA A 2 68.84 1.61 19.32
N ASP A 3 68.32 2.20 18.24
CA ASP A 3 68.97 3.02 17.21
C ASP A 3 70.09 2.42 16.33
N GLY A 4 70.16 2.94 15.09
CA GLY A 4 71.28 2.78 14.15
C GLY A 4 72.22 4.00 14.23
N PRO A 5 72.59 4.68 13.11
CA PRO A 5 72.15 4.51 11.71
C PRO A 5 73.32 4.66 10.68
N GLN A 6 72.97 5.10 9.47
CA GLN A 6 73.78 5.83 8.46
C GLN A 6 74.65 5.06 7.43
N ASP A 7 74.22 5.25 6.18
CA ASP A 7 74.93 5.18 4.90
C ASP A 7 75.47 6.59 4.54
N PRO A 8 76.50 6.74 3.68
CA PRO A 8 76.31 7.62 2.50
C PRO A 8 77.16 7.31 1.23
N GLN A 9 76.61 7.65 0.05
CA GLN A 9 77.16 8.49 -1.07
C GLN A 9 78.66 8.35 -1.49
N GLU A 10 79.12 8.45 -2.75
CA GLU A 10 78.57 8.68 -4.12
C GLU A 10 79.67 8.23 -5.14
N GLU A 11 79.86 8.58 -6.43
CA GLU A 11 79.31 9.55 -7.42
C GLU A 11 79.67 9.06 -8.87
N LEU A 12 79.01 9.61 -9.92
CA LEU A 12 79.46 9.69 -11.35
C LEU A 12 79.66 8.37 -12.17
N ASP A 13 79.74 8.35 -13.51
CA ASP A 13 79.78 9.43 -14.53
C ASP A 13 78.97 9.09 -15.82
N ASN A 14 78.87 10.05 -16.75
CA ASN A 14 77.92 10.18 -17.87
C ASN A 14 78.51 9.87 -19.27
N LYS A 15 77.72 9.28 -20.21
CA LYS A 15 77.88 9.50 -21.68
C LYS A 15 76.68 9.13 -22.59
N GLN A 16 75.72 10.06 -22.68
CA GLN A 16 75.27 10.71 -23.93
C GLN A 16 75.34 9.94 -25.30
N LYS A 17 74.19 9.63 -25.95
CA LYS A 17 73.67 10.21 -27.24
C LYS A 17 72.47 9.45 -27.87
N GLU A 18 71.50 10.20 -28.39
CA GLU A 18 70.35 9.80 -29.25
C GLU A 18 70.62 10.20 -30.74
N PRO A 19 69.78 9.90 -31.78
CA PRO A 19 68.30 9.69 -31.76
C PRO A 19 67.69 8.58 -32.66
N ASP A 20 66.34 8.48 -32.58
CA ASP A 20 65.34 7.96 -33.56
C ASP A 20 65.53 6.60 -34.28
N GLU A 21 64.68 5.63 -33.95
CA GLU A 21 63.49 5.30 -34.78
C GLU A 21 62.47 4.40 -34.02
N SER A 22 61.20 4.53 -34.41
CA SER A 22 59.95 3.92 -33.90
C SER A 22 59.97 2.67 -32.98
N SER A 23 59.33 2.81 -31.81
CA SER A 23 58.69 1.72 -31.02
C SER A 23 57.52 1.07 -31.80
N PRO A 24 57.05 -0.17 -31.48
CA PRO A 24 56.36 -0.41 -30.20
C PRO A 24 56.54 -1.82 -29.59
N ASP A 25 57.04 -1.88 -28.35
CA ASP A 25 56.52 -2.83 -27.37
C ASP A 25 56.76 -2.32 -25.94
N SER A 26 55.73 -2.38 -25.10
CA SER A 26 55.82 -2.04 -23.67
C SER A 26 54.72 -2.78 -22.92
N SER A 27 55.10 -3.82 -22.19
CA SER A 27 54.19 -4.72 -21.48
C SER A 27 53.31 -3.99 -20.47
N GLU A 28 51.98 -4.11 -20.62
CA GLU A 28 51.04 -3.74 -19.56
C GLU A 28 50.43 -5.00 -18.92
N SER A 29 50.56 -5.11 -17.60
CA SER A 29 50.13 -6.27 -16.82
C SER A 29 48.60 -6.42 -16.83
N PRO A 30 48.03 -7.64 -16.89
CA PRO A 30 46.59 -7.83 -16.85
C PRO A 30 46.03 -7.44 -15.48
N GLN A 31 45.44 -6.24 -15.40
CA GLN A 31 44.64 -5.84 -14.24
C GLN A 31 43.44 -6.79 -14.11
N PRO A 32 43.03 -7.17 -12.88
CA PRO A 32 41.84 -7.99 -12.66
C PRO A 32 40.60 -7.16 -13.04
N ASN A 33 40.03 -7.46 -14.20
CA ASN A 33 38.92 -6.68 -14.74
C ASN A 33 37.73 -6.75 -13.78
N ASN A 34 37.33 -5.60 -13.24
CA ASN A 34 36.45 -5.54 -12.07
C ASN A 34 34.98 -5.70 -12.50
N ASP A 35 34.60 -6.95 -12.80
CA ASP A 35 33.32 -7.31 -13.43
C ASP A 35 32.13 -7.27 -12.44
N SER A 36 32.14 -6.28 -11.54
CA SER A 36 31.05 -5.90 -10.66
C SER A 36 30.01 -5.05 -11.40
N GLN A 37 29.59 -5.47 -12.61
CA GLN A 37 28.42 -4.86 -13.24
C GLN A 37 27.18 -5.09 -12.38
N PRO A 38 26.30 -4.07 -12.21
CA PRO A 38 25.11 -4.22 -11.39
C PRO A 38 24.19 -5.30 -11.98
N LYS A 39 23.63 -6.16 -11.11
CA LYS A 39 22.66 -7.21 -11.47
C LYS A 39 21.31 -6.61 -11.85
N GLY A 40 21.26 -5.91 -12.98
CA GLY A 40 20.03 -5.38 -13.57
C GLY A 40 19.04 -6.51 -13.92
N PRO A 41 17.73 -6.21 -13.96
CA PRO A 41 16.72 -7.22 -14.27
C PRO A 41 16.99 -7.85 -15.63
N GLY A 42 16.95 -9.19 -15.69
CA GLY A 42 17.44 -9.98 -16.84
C GLY A 42 16.80 -9.66 -18.19
N LEU A 43 15.63 -9.01 -18.20
CA LEU A 43 14.98 -8.53 -19.41
C LEU A 43 15.77 -7.39 -20.09
N ILE A 44 16.39 -6.48 -19.33
CA ILE A 44 17.25 -5.41 -19.89
C ILE A 44 18.53 -6.00 -20.47
N ARG A 45 19.13 -6.99 -19.79
CA ARG A 45 20.30 -7.73 -20.27
C ARG A 45 19.96 -8.49 -21.57
N TRP A 46 18.85 -9.22 -21.59
CA TRP A 46 18.34 -9.91 -22.78
C TRP A 46 18.02 -8.94 -23.93
N LEU A 47 17.58 -7.70 -23.66
CA LEU A 47 17.32 -6.72 -24.71
C LEU A 47 18.62 -6.20 -25.38
N LYS A 48 19.75 -6.23 -24.66
CA LYS A 48 21.08 -5.87 -25.19
C LYS A 48 21.78 -7.05 -25.90
N GLU A 49 21.69 -8.25 -25.35
CA GLU A 49 22.27 -9.47 -25.95
C GLU A 49 21.53 -9.83 -27.25
N ASP A 50 22.26 -10.23 -28.31
CA ASP A 50 21.70 -10.64 -29.62
C ASP A 50 20.69 -9.67 -30.26
N TRP A 51 20.76 -8.36 -29.97
CA TRP A 51 19.74 -7.39 -30.39
C TRP A 51 19.56 -7.31 -31.92
N LEU A 52 20.65 -7.42 -32.70
CA LEU A 52 20.62 -7.46 -34.16
C LEU A 52 19.87 -8.69 -34.71
N LEU A 53 20.01 -9.86 -34.06
CA LEU A 53 19.31 -11.08 -34.46
C LEU A 53 17.82 -11.00 -34.11
N LYS A 54 17.47 -10.34 -33.00
CA LYS A 54 16.08 -10.08 -32.59
C LYS A 54 15.41 -9.04 -33.50
N LEU A 55 16.13 -7.98 -33.88
CA LEU A 55 15.71 -6.97 -34.84
C LEU A 55 15.51 -7.58 -36.25
N GLY A 56 16.46 -8.41 -36.70
CA GLY A 56 16.33 -9.16 -37.95
C GLY A 56 15.13 -10.10 -37.95
N ALA A 57 14.91 -10.85 -36.87
CA ALA A 57 13.71 -11.68 -36.71
C ALA A 57 12.42 -10.84 -36.76
N LEU A 58 12.38 -9.67 -36.11
CA LEU A 58 11.24 -8.75 -36.17
C LEU A 58 10.95 -8.28 -37.60
N PHE A 59 11.98 -7.88 -38.37
CA PHE A 59 11.80 -7.49 -39.77
C PHE A 59 11.34 -8.65 -40.67
N VAL A 60 11.82 -9.87 -40.43
CA VAL A 60 11.32 -11.07 -41.14
C VAL A 60 9.85 -11.34 -40.81
N ILE A 61 9.44 -11.21 -39.54
CA ILE A 61 8.02 -11.36 -39.15
C ILE A 61 7.15 -10.31 -39.84
N LEU A 62 7.57 -9.05 -39.86
CA LEU A 62 6.85 -7.96 -40.54
C LEU A 62 6.75 -8.18 -42.05
N ALA A 63 7.84 -8.59 -42.71
CA ALA A 63 7.84 -8.88 -44.14
C ALA A 63 6.93 -10.07 -44.50
N VAL A 64 6.94 -11.14 -43.69
CA VAL A 64 6.05 -12.30 -43.86
C VAL A 64 4.60 -11.93 -43.60
N ALA A 65 4.30 -11.14 -42.56
CA ALA A 65 2.94 -10.67 -42.29
C ALA A 65 2.39 -9.81 -43.44
N TRP A 66 3.20 -8.91 -44.01
CA TRP A 66 2.79 -8.05 -45.12
C TRP A 66 2.63 -8.84 -46.43
N PHE A 67 3.52 -9.80 -46.70
CA PHE A 67 3.37 -10.74 -47.82
C PHE A 67 2.10 -11.59 -47.70
N ILE A 68 1.78 -12.09 -46.49
CA ILE A 68 0.53 -12.81 -46.23
C ILE A 68 -0.68 -11.90 -46.49
N SER A 69 -0.65 -10.66 -46.02
CA SER A 69 -1.73 -9.69 -46.26
C SER A 69 -1.98 -9.42 -47.76
N GLU A 70 -0.93 -9.38 -48.58
CA GLU A 70 -1.03 -9.18 -50.04
C GLU A 70 -1.40 -10.47 -50.80
N ALA A 71 -0.99 -11.64 -50.31
CA ALA A 71 -1.44 -12.93 -50.85
C ALA A 71 -2.93 -13.16 -50.57
N VAL A 72 -3.43 -12.65 -49.43
CA VAL A 72 -4.86 -12.63 -49.06
C VAL A 72 -5.63 -11.63 -49.91
N SER A 73 -5.22 -10.36 -49.97
CA SER A 73 -5.95 -9.32 -50.72
C SER A 73 -6.09 -9.62 -52.22
N ARG A 74 -5.20 -10.45 -52.78
CA ARG A 74 -5.18 -10.87 -54.19
C ARG A 74 -5.78 -12.27 -54.42
N ASN A 75 -6.37 -12.89 -53.40
CA ASN A 75 -6.93 -14.25 -53.44
C ASN A 75 -5.94 -15.33 -53.95
N TRP A 76 -4.64 -15.17 -53.70
CA TRP A 76 -3.61 -16.15 -54.11
C TRP A 76 -3.64 -17.43 -53.24
N VAL A 77 -4.08 -17.32 -51.99
CA VAL A 77 -4.13 -18.43 -51.03
C VAL A 77 -5.45 -18.36 -50.26
N GLY A 78 -6.25 -19.44 -50.34
CA GLY A 78 -7.53 -19.51 -49.62
C GLY A 78 -7.35 -19.57 -48.08
N PRO A 79 -8.34 -19.11 -47.28
CA PRO A 79 -8.13 -18.89 -45.85
C PRO A 79 -7.78 -20.16 -45.07
N ILE A 80 -8.36 -21.31 -45.45
CA ILE A 80 -8.07 -22.63 -44.88
C ILE A 80 -6.61 -23.03 -45.14
N VAL A 81 -6.09 -22.75 -46.34
CA VAL A 81 -4.70 -23.08 -46.71
C VAL A 81 -3.72 -22.20 -45.92
N LEU A 82 -4.03 -20.90 -45.77
CA LEU A 82 -3.21 -19.99 -44.95
C LEU A 82 -3.15 -20.44 -43.49
N LEU A 83 -4.30 -20.78 -42.89
CA LEU A 83 -4.38 -21.36 -41.55
C LEU A 83 -3.51 -22.62 -41.43
N THR A 84 -3.66 -23.58 -42.34
CA THR A 84 -2.92 -24.85 -42.31
C THR A 84 -1.41 -24.62 -42.43
N ILE A 85 -0.97 -23.75 -43.34
CA ILE A 85 0.46 -23.42 -43.51
C ILE A 85 0.99 -22.70 -42.26
N GLY A 86 0.28 -21.71 -41.72
CA GLY A 86 0.70 -20.96 -40.52
C GLY A 86 0.80 -21.84 -39.28
N LEU A 87 -0.15 -22.76 -39.07
CA LEU A 87 -0.12 -23.73 -37.97
C LEU A 87 1.03 -24.74 -38.12
N LEU A 88 1.21 -25.33 -39.31
CA LEU A 88 2.31 -26.25 -39.57
C LEU A 88 3.67 -25.56 -39.40
N PHE A 89 3.83 -24.35 -39.95
CA PHE A 89 5.08 -23.58 -39.83
C PHE A 89 5.37 -23.18 -38.37
N GLY A 90 4.38 -22.63 -37.66
CA GLY A 90 4.52 -22.27 -36.25
C GLY A 90 4.83 -23.48 -35.35
N LEU A 91 4.23 -24.64 -35.63
CA LEU A 91 4.52 -25.89 -34.93
C LEU A 91 5.94 -26.38 -35.24
N CYS A 92 6.37 -26.42 -36.51
CA CYS A 92 7.73 -26.76 -36.89
C CYS A 92 8.78 -25.84 -36.24
N VAL A 93 8.53 -24.53 -36.21
CA VAL A 93 9.42 -23.55 -35.56
C VAL A 93 9.42 -23.73 -34.03
N SER A 94 8.27 -24.03 -33.41
CA SER A 94 8.15 -24.25 -31.96
C SER A 94 8.85 -25.54 -31.50
N VAL A 95 8.68 -26.64 -32.24
CA VAL A 95 9.32 -27.93 -31.99
C VAL A 95 10.82 -27.88 -32.32
N GLY A 96 11.22 -27.26 -33.43
CA GLY A 96 12.62 -27.03 -33.77
C GLY A 96 13.33 -26.15 -32.74
N GLY A 97 12.65 -25.11 -32.23
CA GLY A 97 13.12 -24.31 -31.11
C GLY A 97 13.31 -25.13 -29.84
N PHE A 98 12.33 -25.96 -29.47
CA PHE A 98 12.44 -26.87 -28.31
C PHE A 98 13.61 -27.85 -28.41
N TRP A 99 13.83 -28.43 -29.59
CA TRP A 99 14.97 -29.33 -29.86
C TRP A 99 16.31 -28.58 -29.80
N LEU A 100 16.36 -27.35 -30.31
CA LEU A 100 17.56 -26.50 -30.22
C LEU A 100 17.87 -26.08 -28.77
N MET A 101 16.87 -25.96 -27.88
CA MET A 101 17.12 -25.63 -26.46
C MET A 101 18.05 -26.63 -25.76
N ASN A 102 18.07 -27.90 -26.20
CA ASN A 102 18.98 -28.93 -25.67
C ASN A 102 20.48 -28.64 -25.96
N HIS A 103 20.77 -27.83 -26.97
CA HIS A 103 22.13 -27.51 -27.42
C HIS A 103 22.49 -26.03 -27.25
N ARG A 104 21.52 -25.12 -27.38
CA ARG A 104 21.67 -23.66 -27.31
C ARG A 104 20.42 -23.03 -26.69
N THR A 105 20.32 -23.09 -25.37
CA THR A 105 19.13 -22.72 -24.58
C THR A 105 18.51 -21.38 -25.00
N ASN A 106 19.30 -20.30 -25.09
CA ASN A 106 18.80 -18.97 -25.44
C ASN A 106 18.29 -18.85 -26.89
N GLN A 107 18.97 -19.49 -27.85
CA GLN A 107 18.59 -19.42 -29.27
C GLN A 107 17.35 -20.30 -29.54
N GLY A 108 17.30 -21.49 -28.93
CA GLY A 108 16.11 -22.34 -28.97
C GLY A 108 14.89 -21.72 -28.27
N ALA A 109 15.10 -21.01 -27.17
CA ALA A 109 14.04 -20.28 -26.45
C ALA A 109 13.38 -19.21 -27.33
N VAL A 110 14.17 -18.43 -28.08
CA VAL A 110 13.66 -17.42 -29.02
C VAL A 110 12.83 -18.07 -30.12
N LEU A 111 13.35 -19.14 -30.76
CA LEU A 111 12.60 -19.86 -31.79
C LEU A 111 11.32 -20.51 -31.23
N LYS A 112 11.35 -21.05 -30.02
CA LYS A 112 10.16 -21.67 -29.40
C LYS A 112 9.05 -20.65 -29.13
N VAL A 113 9.40 -19.50 -28.54
CA VAL A 113 8.43 -18.41 -28.32
C VAL A 113 7.91 -17.89 -29.67
N LEU A 114 8.78 -17.71 -30.66
CA LEU A 114 8.40 -17.28 -32.00
C LEU A 114 7.39 -18.25 -32.65
N GLY A 115 7.65 -19.56 -32.61
CA GLY A 115 6.72 -20.57 -33.13
C GLY A 115 5.36 -20.54 -32.42
N SER A 116 5.35 -20.36 -31.10
CA SER A 116 4.09 -20.19 -30.35
C SER A 116 3.35 -18.90 -30.71
N LEU A 117 4.05 -17.79 -30.94
CA LEU A 117 3.43 -16.53 -31.37
C LEU A 117 2.89 -16.62 -32.80
N ILE A 118 3.56 -17.36 -33.69
CA ILE A 118 3.06 -17.66 -35.04
C ILE A 118 1.75 -18.48 -34.97
N ILE A 119 1.67 -19.50 -34.10
CA ILE A 119 0.44 -20.27 -33.89
C ILE A 119 -0.69 -19.34 -33.41
N ILE A 120 -0.43 -18.51 -32.38
CA ILE A 120 -1.43 -17.58 -31.83
C ILE A 120 -1.90 -16.58 -32.89
N ALA A 121 -0.99 -15.93 -33.61
CA ALA A 121 -1.32 -14.99 -34.67
C ALA A 121 -2.10 -15.64 -35.83
N THR A 122 -1.76 -16.88 -36.21
CA THR A 122 -2.46 -17.64 -37.25
C THR A 122 -3.91 -17.95 -36.84
N VAL A 123 -4.13 -18.40 -35.60
CA VAL A 123 -5.48 -18.68 -35.10
C VAL A 123 -6.29 -17.39 -34.90
N ALA A 124 -5.65 -16.28 -34.48
CA ALA A 124 -6.32 -14.99 -34.35
C ALA A 124 -6.77 -14.44 -35.72
N GLY A 125 -5.91 -14.48 -36.74
CA GLY A 125 -6.27 -14.12 -38.12
C GLY A 125 -7.39 -14.99 -38.71
N ALA A 126 -7.58 -16.21 -38.20
CA ALA A 126 -8.70 -17.09 -38.54
C ALA A 126 -10.02 -16.79 -37.79
N GLN A 127 -10.01 -15.85 -36.83
CA GLN A 127 -11.21 -15.30 -36.19
C GLN A 127 -11.62 -13.96 -36.82
N PHE A 128 -10.67 -13.07 -37.14
CA PHE A 128 -10.93 -11.76 -37.78
C PHE A 128 -11.29 -11.79 -39.28
N GLN A 129 -11.80 -12.91 -39.82
CA GLN A 129 -11.87 -13.09 -41.28
C GLN A 129 -12.79 -12.09 -41.99
N GLU A 130 -13.93 -11.71 -41.39
CA GLU A 130 -14.85 -10.72 -41.98
C GLU A 130 -14.22 -9.32 -42.16
N GLN A 131 -13.08 -9.05 -41.52
CA GLN A 131 -12.37 -7.77 -41.58
C GLN A 131 -11.10 -7.82 -42.47
N PHE A 132 -10.71 -9.01 -42.95
CA PHE A 132 -9.51 -9.23 -43.78
C PHE A 132 -9.77 -9.97 -45.10
N PHE A 133 -10.89 -10.69 -45.22
CA PHE A 133 -11.29 -11.48 -46.37
C PHE A 133 -12.67 -11.03 -46.85
N ASP A 134 -12.69 -10.13 -47.83
CA ASP A 134 -13.91 -9.52 -48.38
C ASP A 134 -14.64 -10.50 -49.33
N THR A 135 -15.06 -11.64 -48.78
CA THR A 135 -15.52 -12.83 -49.54
C THR A 135 -16.90 -13.29 -49.08
N GLU A 136 -17.90 -13.01 -49.92
CA GLU A 136 -19.34 -13.24 -49.69
C GLU A 136 -19.72 -14.70 -49.34
N GLN A 137 -18.83 -15.67 -49.57
CA GLN A 137 -19.06 -17.11 -49.37
C GLN A 137 -18.88 -17.60 -47.92
N VAL A 138 -18.19 -16.85 -47.04
CA VAL A 138 -17.95 -17.27 -45.64
C VAL A 138 -18.10 -16.08 -44.70
N LYS A 139 -19.25 -15.99 -44.04
CA LYS A 139 -19.46 -15.13 -42.86
C LYS A 139 -19.31 -15.93 -41.58
N GLY A 140 -18.74 -15.33 -40.54
CA GLY A 140 -18.35 -15.98 -39.29
C GLY A 140 -16.95 -16.61 -39.30
N ALA A 141 -16.44 -16.90 -38.10
CA ALA A 141 -15.09 -17.43 -37.89
C ALA A 141 -14.93 -18.91 -38.25
N LEU A 142 -13.72 -19.33 -38.66
CA LEU A 142 -13.43 -20.73 -39.07
C LEU A 142 -13.62 -21.77 -37.96
N PHE A 143 -13.63 -21.37 -36.70
CA PHE A 143 -13.79 -22.24 -35.54
C PHE A 143 -14.62 -21.57 -34.44
N PRO A 144 -15.36 -22.32 -33.62
CA PRO A 144 -15.95 -21.80 -32.38
C PRO A 144 -14.86 -21.18 -31.48
N PRO A 145 -15.13 -20.03 -30.82
CA PRO A 145 -14.17 -19.34 -29.95
C PRO A 145 -13.46 -20.23 -28.93
N VAL A 146 -14.18 -21.19 -28.32
CA VAL A 146 -13.63 -22.17 -27.37
C VAL A 146 -12.46 -22.97 -27.96
N VAL A 147 -12.55 -23.35 -29.24
CA VAL A 147 -11.52 -24.14 -29.93
C VAL A 147 -10.31 -23.26 -30.25
N ALA A 148 -10.54 -22.02 -30.69
CA ALA A 148 -9.47 -21.04 -30.91
C ALA A 148 -8.69 -20.76 -29.61
N LEU A 149 -9.39 -20.43 -28.52
CA LEU A 149 -8.81 -20.25 -27.17
C LEU A 149 -8.01 -21.49 -26.74
N GLY A 150 -8.56 -22.69 -26.94
CA GLY A 150 -7.90 -23.95 -26.57
C GLY A 150 -6.58 -24.19 -27.32
N ILE A 151 -6.53 -23.96 -28.63
CA ILE A 151 -5.31 -24.11 -29.44
C ILE A 151 -4.24 -23.10 -29.01
N MET A 152 -4.62 -21.83 -28.84
CA MET A 152 -3.70 -20.78 -28.39
C MET A 152 -3.16 -21.09 -26.97
N PHE A 153 -4.04 -21.50 -26.06
CA PHE A 153 -3.68 -21.88 -24.68
C PHE A 153 -2.69 -23.05 -24.63
N LEU A 154 -2.93 -24.12 -25.40
CA LEU A 154 -2.04 -25.27 -25.45
C LEU A 154 -0.63 -24.89 -25.95
N SER A 155 -0.53 -23.96 -26.91
CA SER A 155 0.76 -23.43 -27.37
C SER A 155 1.51 -22.66 -26.27
N LEU A 156 0.78 -21.90 -25.44
CA LEU A 156 1.35 -21.22 -24.28
C LEU A 156 1.77 -22.19 -23.17
N VAL A 157 0.95 -23.21 -22.86
CA VAL A 157 1.33 -24.27 -21.90
C VAL A 157 2.60 -24.98 -22.37
N ALA A 158 2.69 -25.36 -23.65
CA ALA A 158 3.89 -25.96 -24.22
C ALA A 158 5.13 -25.04 -24.15
N THR A 159 4.93 -23.72 -24.17
CA THR A 159 5.98 -22.70 -24.00
C THR A 159 6.41 -22.57 -22.54
N THR A 160 5.47 -22.45 -21.60
CA THR A 160 5.72 -22.36 -20.16
C THR A 160 6.35 -23.63 -19.59
N VAL A 161 5.91 -24.82 -20.01
CA VAL A 161 6.53 -26.10 -19.59
C VAL A 161 8.00 -26.17 -20.02
N ALA A 162 8.35 -25.70 -21.23
CA ALA A 162 9.75 -25.61 -21.66
C ALA A 162 10.53 -24.51 -20.94
N SER A 163 9.89 -23.37 -20.62
CA SER A 163 10.48 -22.33 -19.78
C SER A 163 10.90 -22.88 -18.42
N VAL A 164 10.02 -23.66 -17.76
CA VAL A 164 10.32 -24.33 -16.49
C VAL A 164 11.45 -25.36 -16.65
N ALA A 165 11.34 -26.26 -17.64
CA ALA A 165 12.31 -27.34 -17.85
C ALA A 165 13.75 -26.83 -18.08
N TYR A 166 13.91 -25.76 -18.87
CA TYR A 166 15.21 -25.14 -19.18
C TYR A 166 15.53 -23.91 -18.31
N ARG A 167 14.69 -23.60 -17.31
CA ARG A 167 14.80 -22.43 -16.41
C ARG A 167 14.92 -21.06 -17.09
N VAL A 168 14.26 -20.87 -18.23
CA VAL A 168 14.33 -19.64 -19.03
C VAL A 168 13.20 -18.66 -18.66
N TYR A 169 13.35 -17.94 -17.55
CA TYR A 169 12.35 -17.03 -16.94
C TYR A 169 11.54 -16.19 -17.94
N TRP A 170 12.20 -15.53 -18.90
CA TRP A 170 11.54 -14.57 -19.79
C TRP A 170 10.49 -15.22 -20.71
N MET A 171 10.62 -16.51 -21.02
CA MET A 171 9.62 -17.24 -21.81
C MET A 171 8.27 -17.32 -21.08
N SER A 172 8.27 -17.58 -19.77
CA SER A 172 7.04 -17.57 -18.95
C SER A 172 6.43 -16.17 -18.85
N VAL A 173 7.24 -15.11 -18.83
CA VAL A 173 6.74 -13.73 -18.85
C VAL A 173 6.03 -13.43 -20.18
N VAL A 174 6.65 -13.78 -21.32
CA VAL A 174 6.02 -13.58 -22.64
C VAL A 174 4.78 -14.45 -22.79
N ALA A 175 4.81 -15.70 -22.31
CA ALA A 175 3.64 -16.59 -22.36
C ALA A 175 2.47 -16.08 -21.51
N LEU A 176 2.75 -15.52 -20.32
CA LEU A 176 1.74 -14.86 -19.48
C LEU A 176 1.15 -13.61 -20.14
N VAL A 177 1.99 -12.73 -20.71
CA VAL A 177 1.54 -11.49 -21.37
C VAL A 177 0.70 -11.79 -22.61
N ALA A 178 1.15 -12.73 -23.46
CA ALA A 178 0.36 -13.20 -24.61
C ALA A 178 -0.94 -13.88 -24.15
N GLY A 179 -0.88 -14.68 -23.08
CA GLY A 179 -2.04 -15.32 -22.45
C GLY A 179 -3.12 -14.33 -22.06
N MET A 180 -2.75 -13.23 -21.41
CA MET A 180 -3.70 -12.21 -20.97
C MET A 180 -4.41 -11.48 -22.14
N TYR A 181 -3.77 -11.43 -23.31
CA TYR A 181 -4.30 -10.76 -24.50
C TYR A 181 -5.12 -11.67 -25.43
N ILE A 182 -5.03 -12.99 -25.28
CA ILE A 182 -5.68 -13.97 -26.18
C ILE A 182 -7.20 -13.77 -26.34
N PRO A 183 -8.01 -13.60 -25.27
CA PRO A 183 -9.46 -13.44 -25.44
C PRO A 183 -9.83 -12.21 -26.30
N ASN A 184 -9.07 -11.12 -26.16
CA ASN A 184 -9.26 -9.88 -26.93
C ASN A 184 -9.03 -10.04 -28.45
N VAL A 185 -8.38 -11.13 -28.91
CA VAL A 185 -8.13 -11.42 -30.33
C VAL A 185 -8.94 -12.59 -30.88
N VAL A 186 -9.96 -13.04 -30.14
CA VAL A 186 -10.92 -14.08 -30.58
C VAL A 186 -12.31 -13.46 -30.87
N THR A 187 -12.51 -12.16 -30.60
CA THR A 187 -13.82 -11.48 -30.67
C THR A 187 -13.83 -10.23 -31.57
N PRO A 188 -14.19 -10.35 -32.86
CA PRO A 188 -14.42 -9.19 -33.73
C PRO A 188 -15.85 -8.64 -33.62
N ASN A 189 -16.86 -9.47 -33.93
CA ASN A 189 -18.21 -9.02 -34.26
C ASN A 189 -19.30 -9.78 -33.50
N GLU A 190 -20.31 -9.04 -33.02
CA GLU A 190 -21.71 -9.39 -32.66
C GLU A 190 -21.99 -10.55 -31.67
N GLY A 191 -21.14 -11.56 -31.55
CA GLY A 191 -21.18 -12.56 -30.48
C GLY A 191 -20.16 -12.25 -29.40
N GLN A 192 -20.57 -11.61 -28.30
CA GLN A 192 -19.73 -11.52 -27.10
C GLN A 192 -19.40 -12.95 -26.62
N ILE A 193 -18.13 -13.22 -26.32
CA ILE A 193 -17.80 -14.39 -25.50
C ILE A 193 -18.46 -14.19 -24.15
N ASP A 194 -19.14 -15.24 -23.66
CA ASP A 194 -19.62 -15.32 -22.29
C ASP A 194 -18.53 -14.86 -21.31
N VAL A 195 -18.83 -13.82 -20.53
CA VAL A 195 -17.89 -13.22 -19.59
C VAL A 195 -17.38 -14.27 -18.59
N LEU A 196 -18.22 -15.23 -18.21
CA LEU A 196 -17.83 -16.34 -17.34
C LEU A 196 -16.75 -17.20 -17.99
N LEU A 197 -16.82 -17.43 -19.30
CA LEU A 197 -15.79 -18.15 -20.07
C LEU A 197 -14.48 -17.34 -20.17
N GLU A 198 -14.54 -16.02 -20.37
CA GLU A 198 -13.34 -15.16 -20.34
C GLU A 198 -12.61 -15.26 -18.98
N PHE A 199 -13.34 -15.05 -17.89
CA PHE A 199 -12.76 -15.10 -16.55
C PHE A 199 -12.35 -16.51 -16.14
N THR A 200 -13.03 -17.56 -16.63
CA THR A 200 -12.60 -18.97 -16.45
C THR A 200 -11.28 -19.24 -17.16
N TYR A 201 -11.09 -18.73 -18.38
CA TYR A 201 -9.83 -18.79 -19.10
C TYR A 201 -8.71 -18.08 -18.32
N TYR A 202 -8.96 -16.86 -17.83
CA TYR A 202 -7.98 -16.11 -17.04
C TYR A 202 -7.64 -16.79 -15.71
N LEU A 203 -8.62 -17.41 -15.04
CA LEU A 203 -8.40 -18.21 -13.83
C LEU A 203 -7.43 -19.37 -14.10
N ILE A 204 -7.67 -20.14 -15.17
CA ILE A 204 -6.80 -21.28 -15.54
C ILE A 204 -5.39 -20.80 -15.89
N LEU A 205 -5.25 -19.70 -16.63
CA LEU A 205 -3.96 -19.09 -16.99
C LEU A 205 -3.19 -18.62 -15.75
N VAL A 206 -3.86 -17.93 -14.81
CA VAL A 206 -3.27 -17.47 -13.56
C VAL A 206 -2.87 -18.65 -12.68
N LEU A 207 -3.73 -19.66 -12.50
CA LEU A 207 -3.40 -20.85 -11.70
C LEU A 207 -2.18 -21.61 -12.26
N GLY A 208 -2.07 -21.79 -13.58
CA GLY A 208 -0.88 -22.37 -14.22
C GLY A 208 0.39 -21.53 -14.03
N THR A 209 0.24 -20.20 -13.98
CA THR A 209 1.33 -19.26 -13.70
C THR A 209 1.77 -19.30 -12.22
N LEU A 210 0.82 -19.38 -11.29
CA LEU A 210 1.12 -19.50 -9.85
C LEU A 210 1.73 -20.87 -9.53
N TRP A 211 1.27 -21.95 -10.16
CA TRP A 211 1.95 -23.26 -10.13
C TRP A 211 3.39 -23.17 -10.67
N THR A 212 3.61 -22.44 -11.76
CA THR A 212 4.95 -22.16 -12.28
C THR A 212 5.82 -21.45 -11.22
N VAL A 213 5.28 -20.50 -10.45
CA VAL A 213 5.99 -19.85 -9.33
C VAL A 213 6.35 -20.85 -8.23
N PHE A 214 5.42 -21.71 -7.81
CA PHE A 214 5.69 -22.75 -6.80
C PHE A 214 6.84 -23.69 -7.19
N VAL A 215 6.92 -24.08 -8.48
CA VAL A 215 7.97 -24.99 -8.98
C VAL A 215 9.32 -24.28 -9.16
N THR A 216 9.32 -23.02 -9.62
CA THR A 216 10.55 -22.30 -10.04
C THR A 216 11.11 -21.32 -9.01
N LYS A 217 10.31 -20.92 -8.02
CA LYS A 217 10.53 -19.79 -7.11
C LYS A 217 10.64 -18.42 -7.80
N TRP A 218 10.13 -18.27 -9.02
CA TRP A 218 10.13 -16.99 -9.76
C TRP A 218 9.06 -16.02 -9.25
N ARG A 219 9.22 -15.56 -8.00
CA ARG A 219 8.29 -14.71 -7.22
C ARG A 219 7.76 -13.49 -7.99
N SER A 220 8.55 -12.91 -8.89
CA SER A 220 8.14 -11.79 -9.76
C SER A 220 6.99 -12.12 -10.72
N LEU A 221 6.79 -13.38 -11.13
CA LEU A 221 5.63 -13.77 -11.94
C LEU A 221 4.30 -13.62 -11.18
N THR A 222 4.27 -13.77 -9.84
CA THR A 222 3.08 -13.49 -9.03
C THR A 222 2.68 -12.03 -9.17
N LEU A 223 3.65 -11.11 -9.05
CA LEU A 223 3.39 -9.67 -9.21
C LEU A 223 2.97 -9.31 -10.64
N ILE A 224 3.64 -9.85 -11.66
CA ILE A 224 3.29 -9.58 -13.07
C ILE A 224 1.89 -10.10 -13.39
N ALA A 225 1.54 -11.31 -12.96
CA ALA A 225 0.21 -11.88 -13.17
C ALA A 225 -0.89 -11.07 -12.46
N LEU A 226 -0.62 -10.59 -11.24
CA LEU A 226 -1.55 -9.76 -10.47
C LEU A 226 -1.72 -8.36 -11.09
N ILE A 227 -0.66 -7.74 -11.62
CA ILE A 227 -0.76 -6.46 -12.35
C ILE A 227 -1.59 -6.63 -13.63
N LEU A 228 -1.33 -7.67 -14.42
CA LEU A 228 -2.07 -7.92 -15.66
C LEU A 228 -3.53 -8.28 -15.41
N MET A 229 -3.81 -9.12 -14.40
CA MET A 229 -5.16 -9.46 -13.99
C MET A 229 -5.90 -8.23 -13.43
N GLY A 230 -5.22 -7.41 -12.62
CA GLY A 230 -5.77 -6.15 -12.11
C GLY A 230 -6.14 -5.17 -13.24
N TYR A 231 -5.28 -5.03 -14.24
CA TYR A 231 -5.58 -4.23 -15.45
C TYR A 231 -6.78 -4.78 -16.22
N ARG A 232 -6.84 -6.10 -16.48
CA ARG A 232 -7.96 -6.71 -17.23
C ARG A 232 -9.28 -6.63 -16.47
N SER A 233 -9.26 -6.82 -15.15
CA SER A 233 -10.44 -6.62 -14.31
C SER A 233 -10.87 -5.16 -14.31
N PHE A 234 -9.96 -4.20 -14.06
CA PHE A 234 -10.28 -2.77 -14.10
C PHE A 234 -10.86 -2.32 -15.44
N TRP A 235 -10.29 -2.79 -16.56
CA TRP A 235 -10.84 -2.52 -17.90
C TRP A 235 -12.28 -3.03 -18.04
N TYR A 236 -12.57 -4.25 -17.57
CA TYR A 236 -13.93 -4.81 -17.54
C TYR A 236 -14.89 -3.97 -16.67
N TRP A 237 -14.47 -3.57 -15.47
CA TRP A 237 -15.27 -2.73 -14.55
C TRP A 237 -15.61 -1.36 -15.13
N VAL A 238 -14.67 -0.74 -15.86
CA VAL A 238 -14.88 0.55 -16.52
C VAL A 238 -15.78 0.41 -17.77
N THR A 239 -15.61 -0.66 -18.55
CA THR A 239 -16.33 -0.83 -19.84
C THR A 239 -17.78 -1.29 -19.69
N GLN A 240 -18.12 -2.07 -18.67
CA GLN A 240 -19.52 -2.33 -18.31
C GLN A 240 -20.17 -1.12 -17.60
N GLY A 241 -19.34 -0.18 -17.13
CA GLY A 241 -19.74 0.91 -16.24
C GLY A 241 -19.88 0.43 -14.80
N LEU A 242 -19.50 1.29 -13.85
CA LEU A 242 -19.56 1.02 -12.40
C LEU A 242 -21.00 1.12 -11.83
N ARG A 243 -22.00 0.63 -12.59
CA ARG A 243 -23.41 0.63 -12.20
C ARG A 243 -23.74 -0.61 -11.38
N ARG A 244 -23.49 -0.50 -10.07
CA ARG A 244 -23.84 -1.52 -9.06
C ARG A 244 -25.24 -2.11 -9.29
N GLY A 245 -25.31 -3.39 -9.67
CA GLY A 245 -26.55 -4.16 -9.80
C GLY A 245 -27.33 -4.01 -11.11
N GLU A 246 -26.82 -3.32 -12.14
CA GLU A 246 -27.43 -3.27 -13.49
C GLU A 246 -26.64 -4.12 -14.50
N PHE A 247 -26.58 -5.44 -14.31
CA PHE A 247 -25.86 -6.35 -15.22
C PHE A 247 -26.73 -6.89 -16.38
N PRO A 248 -26.23 -6.83 -17.63
CA PRO A 248 -26.79 -7.64 -18.71
C PRO A 248 -26.36 -9.10 -18.54
N GLN A 249 -27.35 -9.99 -18.42
CA GLN A 249 -27.21 -11.46 -18.32
C GLN A 249 -26.71 -11.98 -16.95
N GLY A 250 -27.04 -13.24 -16.63
CA GLY A 250 -27.17 -13.74 -15.25
C GLY A 250 -25.89 -14.23 -14.57
N ASP A 251 -24.74 -14.07 -15.21
CA ASP A 251 -23.49 -14.75 -14.84
C ASP A 251 -22.62 -14.00 -13.82
N GLU A 252 -23.11 -12.84 -13.34
CA GLU A 252 -22.52 -11.96 -12.32
C GLU A 252 -21.93 -12.72 -11.13
N GLN A 253 -22.69 -13.68 -10.57
CA GLN A 253 -22.26 -14.48 -9.41
C GLN A 253 -21.06 -15.38 -9.72
N GLY A 254 -20.98 -15.92 -10.94
CA GLY A 254 -19.86 -16.78 -11.36
C GLY A 254 -18.59 -15.96 -11.61
N VAL A 255 -18.72 -14.79 -12.24
CA VAL A 255 -17.61 -13.85 -12.47
C VAL A 255 -17.06 -13.32 -11.14
N LEU A 256 -17.93 -12.94 -10.20
CA LEU A 256 -17.56 -12.57 -8.83
C LEU A 256 -16.84 -13.71 -8.09
N ALA A 257 -17.36 -14.94 -8.16
CA ALA A 257 -16.74 -16.10 -7.54
C ALA A 257 -15.32 -16.34 -8.07
N ILE A 258 -15.11 -16.20 -9.38
CA ILE A 258 -13.77 -16.27 -9.99
C ILE A 258 -12.87 -15.14 -9.48
N GLY A 259 -13.39 -13.91 -9.34
CA GLY A 259 -12.66 -12.78 -8.74
C GLY A 259 -12.13 -13.11 -7.33
N PHE A 260 -12.98 -13.65 -6.46
CA PHE A 260 -12.57 -14.08 -5.11
C PHE A 260 -11.63 -15.29 -5.11
N VAL A 261 -11.81 -16.27 -6.01
CA VAL A 261 -10.86 -17.40 -6.15
C VAL A 261 -9.48 -16.90 -6.63
N LEU A 262 -9.43 -15.90 -7.51
CA LEU A 262 -8.18 -15.25 -7.93
C LEU A 262 -7.49 -14.54 -6.75
N VAL A 263 -8.22 -13.70 -5.98
CA VAL A 263 -7.69 -13.07 -4.75
C VAL A 263 -7.13 -14.14 -3.80
N LEU A 264 -7.83 -15.27 -3.62
CA LEU A 264 -7.40 -16.37 -2.76
C LEU A 264 -6.15 -17.07 -3.30
N ALA A 265 -6.06 -17.31 -4.60
CA ALA A 265 -4.91 -17.94 -5.24
C ALA A 265 -3.65 -17.07 -5.14
N PHE A 266 -3.77 -15.75 -5.39
CA PHE A 266 -2.69 -14.80 -5.17
C PHE A 266 -2.29 -14.71 -3.70
N PHE A 267 -3.27 -14.65 -2.78
CA PHE A 267 -3.04 -14.62 -1.33
C PHE A 267 -2.26 -15.86 -0.85
N ILE A 268 -2.71 -17.07 -1.20
CA ILE A 268 -2.08 -18.33 -0.80
C ILE A 268 -0.66 -18.40 -1.39
N THR A 269 -0.49 -18.10 -2.67
CA THR A 269 0.82 -18.19 -3.35
C THR A 269 1.82 -17.20 -2.75
N ASN A 270 1.42 -15.95 -2.50
CA ASN A 270 2.30 -14.96 -1.90
C ASN A 270 2.68 -15.32 -0.46
N THR A 271 1.70 -15.73 0.35
CA THR A 271 1.93 -16.15 1.74
C THR A 271 2.87 -17.36 1.81
N ALA A 272 2.70 -18.33 0.91
CA ALA A 272 3.58 -19.48 0.80
C ALA A 272 4.99 -19.10 0.30
N ASN A 273 5.12 -18.19 -0.66
CA ASN A 273 6.42 -17.69 -1.15
C ASN A 273 7.23 -17.02 -0.03
N ILE A 274 6.57 -16.21 0.80
CA ILE A 274 7.17 -15.55 1.98
C ILE A 274 7.66 -16.60 2.99
N ILE A 275 6.81 -17.59 3.33
CA ILE A 275 7.13 -18.63 4.31
C ILE A 275 8.24 -19.58 3.82
N GLN A 276 8.20 -20.00 2.55
CA GLN A 276 9.21 -20.90 1.97
C GLN A 276 10.58 -20.23 1.81
N ASN A 277 10.61 -18.93 1.50
CA ASN A 277 11.83 -18.19 1.22
C ASN A 277 12.13 -17.15 2.33
N ARG A 278 11.82 -17.51 3.59
CA ARG A 278 11.91 -16.67 4.80
C ARG A 278 13.26 -15.99 5.11
N ASN A 279 14.33 -16.37 4.41
CA ASN A 279 15.66 -15.77 4.53
C ASN A 279 15.91 -14.67 3.48
N GLU A 280 15.07 -14.56 2.45
CA GLU A 280 15.24 -13.67 1.31
C GLU A 280 14.03 -12.73 1.17
N ARG A 281 14.25 -11.45 1.49
CA ARG A 281 13.25 -10.39 1.23
C ARG A 281 13.10 -10.16 -0.26
N SER A 282 11.88 -10.32 -0.76
CA SER A 282 11.51 -10.01 -2.13
C SER A 282 10.60 -8.79 -2.12
N VAL A 283 11.02 -7.74 -2.82
CA VAL A 283 10.19 -6.55 -3.07
C VAL A 283 8.90 -6.94 -3.81
N ALA A 284 8.97 -7.94 -4.69
CA ALA A 284 7.81 -8.41 -5.45
C ALA A 284 6.71 -9.02 -4.56
N ASP A 285 7.07 -9.68 -3.45
CA ASP A 285 6.09 -10.30 -2.54
C ASP A 285 5.38 -9.25 -1.68
N LEU A 286 6.09 -8.18 -1.31
CA LEU A 286 5.51 -7.04 -0.60
C LEU A 286 4.52 -6.28 -1.50
N PHE A 287 4.93 -5.95 -2.73
CA PHE A 287 4.00 -5.34 -3.70
C PHE A 287 2.84 -6.27 -4.06
N SER A 288 3.06 -7.59 -4.15
CA SER A 288 1.98 -8.56 -4.39
C SER A 288 0.97 -8.61 -3.25
N ALA A 289 1.41 -8.49 -1.98
CA ALA A 289 0.51 -8.44 -0.84
C ALA A 289 -0.40 -7.22 -0.88
N GLY A 290 0.19 -6.02 -0.99
CA GLY A 290 -0.56 -4.75 -1.04
C GLY A 290 -1.49 -4.67 -2.25
N LEU A 291 -1.01 -5.05 -3.44
CA LEU A 291 -1.82 -5.04 -4.65
C LEU A 291 -2.95 -6.07 -4.60
N ASN A 292 -2.81 -7.19 -3.90
CA ASN A 292 -3.91 -8.17 -3.76
C ASN A 292 -5.03 -7.65 -2.84
N GLY A 293 -4.69 -6.82 -1.84
CA GLY A 293 -5.68 -6.07 -1.05
C GLY A 293 -6.46 -5.06 -1.89
N LEU A 294 -5.78 -4.32 -2.78
CA LEU A 294 -6.42 -3.40 -3.72
C LEU A 294 -7.26 -4.13 -4.78
N PHE A 295 -6.79 -5.27 -5.28
CA PHE A 295 -7.51 -6.12 -6.24
C PHE A 295 -8.80 -6.67 -5.63
N LEU A 296 -8.76 -7.12 -4.37
CA LEU A 296 -9.94 -7.50 -3.60
C LEU A 296 -10.94 -6.34 -3.46
N LEU A 297 -10.48 -5.15 -3.05
CA LEU A 297 -11.35 -3.97 -2.90
C LEU A 297 -12.10 -3.66 -4.20
N GLY A 298 -11.41 -3.69 -5.35
CA GLY A 298 -12.04 -3.47 -6.66
C GLY A 298 -13.13 -4.50 -6.98
N TRP A 299 -12.90 -5.79 -6.71
CA TRP A 299 -13.91 -6.82 -6.88
C TRP A 299 -15.13 -6.66 -5.97
N VAL A 300 -14.93 -6.31 -4.69
CA VAL A 300 -16.05 -6.02 -3.77
C VAL A 300 -16.84 -4.81 -4.28
N PHE A 301 -16.17 -3.69 -4.58
CA PHE A 301 -16.85 -2.45 -4.93
C PHE A 301 -17.67 -2.52 -6.22
N ALA A 302 -17.25 -3.34 -7.19
CA ALA A 302 -17.88 -3.46 -8.50
C ALA A 302 -18.96 -4.56 -8.60
N PHE A 303 -18.95 -5.61 -7.77
CA PHE A 303 -19.84 -6.79 -7.93
C PHE A 303 -20.56 -7.27 -6.66
N LEU A 304 -20.25 -6.75 -5.47
CA LEU A 304 -21.10 -7.07 -4.32
C LEU A 304 -22.33 -6.15 -4.29
N PRO A 305 -23.53 -6.70 -4.01
CA PRO A 305 -24.66 -5.90 -3.60
C PRO A 305 -24.33 -5.24 -2.26
N GLY A 306 -24.60 -3.94 -2.13
CA GLY A 306 -24.16 -3.09 -1.00
C GLY A 306 -24.57 -3.54 0.41
N SER A 307 -25.45 -4.53 0.55
CA SER A 307 -25.78 -5.19 1.82
C SER A 307 -24.77 -6.25 2.26
N TRP A 308 -23.83 -6.66 1.40
CA TRP A 308 -22.81 -7.68 1.67
C TRP A 308 -21.38 -7.12 1.67
N ASP A 309 -21.13 -5.92 1.13
CA ASP A 309 -19.81 -5.28 1.03
C ASP A 309 -19.04 -5.37 2.36
N SER A 310 -19.63 -4.85 3.44
CA SER A 310 -19.03 -4.78 4.77
C SER A 310 -18.72 -6.18 5.33
N LEU A 311 -19.65 -7.11 5.21
CA LEU A 311 -19.48 -8.49 5.71
C LEU A 311 -18.38 -9.25 4.96
N ALA A 312 -18.28 -9.08 3.64
CA ALA A 312 -17.23 -9.71 2.84
C ALA A 312 -15.84 -9.11 3.14
N LEU A 313 -15.74 -7.79 3.30
CA LEU A 313 -14.49 -7.13 3.69
C LEU A 313 -14.03 -7.59 5.09
N LEU A 314 -14.95 -7.76 6.04
CA LEU A 314 -14.65 -8.32 7.36
C LEU A 314 -14.20 -9.79 7.29
N ALA A 315 -14.85 -10.61 6.47
CA ALA A 315 -14.44 -12.00 6.24
C ALA A 315 -13.02 -12.08 5.64
N TRP A 316 -12.71 -11.22 4.67
CA TRP A 316 -11.37 -11.13 4.09
C TRP A 316 -10.34 -10.52 5.05
N ALA A 317 -10.71 -9.58 5.91
CA ALA A 317 -9.82 -9.07 6.97
C ALA A 317 -9.35 -10.23 7.87
N ILE A 318 -10.26 -11.13 8.29
CA ILE A 318 -9.91 -12.35 9.04
C ILE A 318 -8.93 -13.24 8.26
N VAL A 319 -9.10 -13.38 6.94
CA VAL A 319 -8.12 -14.10 6.08
C VAL A 319 -6.76 -13.42 6.10
N PHE A 320 -6.68 -12.09 5.98
CA PHE A 320 -5.42 -11.34 6.06
C PHE A 320 -4.75 -11.41 7.44
N VAL A 321 -5.50 -11.38 8.55
CA VAL A 321 -4.98 -11.68 9.90
C VAL A 321 -4.43 -13.11 9.97
N GLY A 322 -5.15 -14.10 9.41
CA GLY A 322 -4.69 -15.48 9.31
C GLY A 322 -3.36 -15.61 8.56
N GLY A 323 -3.18 -14.84 7.47
CA GLY A 323 -1.91 -14.73 6.75
C GLY A 323 -0.80 -14.09 7.58
N ALA A 324 -1.06 -12.95 8.23
CA ALA A 324 -0.11 -12.27 9.10
C ALA A 324 0.39 -13.18 10.24
N VAL A 325 -0.53 -13.87 10.92
CA VAL A 325 -0.22 -14.83 11.99
C VAL A 325 0.50 -16.07 11.45
N GLY A 326 0.14 -16.55 10.25
CA GLY A 326 0.82 -17.65 9.57
C GLY A 326 2.28 -17.34 9.23
N ILE A 327 2.54 -16.12 8.75
CA ILE A 327 3.89 -15.61 8.46
C ILE A 327 4.67 -15.40 9.76
N ALA A 328 4.08 -14.75 10.77
CA ALA A 328 4.73 -14.47 12.06
C ALA A 328 5.13 -15.75 12.83
N ARG A 329 4.37 -16.83 12.71
CA ARG A 329 4.68 -18.13 13.33
C ARG A 329 5.71 -18.97 12.56
N ARG A 330 6.15 -18.53 11.38
CA ARG A 330 7.01 -19.31 10.46
C ARG A 330 8.24 -18.55 9.93
N THR A 331 8.30 -17.24 10.14
CA THR A 331 9.36 -16.35 9.65
C THR A 331 9.72 -15.34 10.72
N ASN A 332 10.97 -14.86 10.72
CA ASN A 332 11.43 -13.79 11.61
C ASN A 332 11.28 -12.40 10.95
N ASP A 333 10.60 -12.30 9.80
CA ASP A 333 10.44 -11.04 9.09
C ASP A 333 9.15 -10.32 9.51
N ILE A 334 9.31 -9.24 10.26
CA ILE A 334 8.20 -8.41 10.73
C ILE A 334 7.50 -7.64 9.61
N LEU A 335 8.17 -7.36 8.48
CA LEU A 335 7.65 -6.44 7.46
C LEU A 335 6.43 -7.00 6.70
N PRO A 336 6.42 -8.26 6.22
CA PRO A 336 5.20 -8.83 5.63
C PRO A 336 4.08 -9.04 6.66
N VAL A 337 4.41 -9.27 7.94
CA VAL A 337 3.42 -9.38 9.03
C VAL A 337 2.70 -8.04 9.24
N ILE A 338 3.47 -6.95 9.34
CA ILE A 338 2.94 -5.58 9.40
C ILE A 338 2.09 -5.28 8.17
N LEU A 339 2.54 -5.66 6.97
CA LEU A 339 1.83 -5.37 5.72
C LEU A 339 0.48 -6.11 5.63
N TYR A 340 0.44 -7.41 5.94
CA TYR A 340 -0.83 -8.16 5.97
C TYR A 340 -1.77 -7.64 7.08
N GLY A 341 -1.23 -7.26 8.24
CA GLY A 341 -1.99 -6.62 9.31
C GLY A 341 -2.57 -5.26 8.91
N ALA A 342 -1.78 -4.42 8.22
CA ALA A 342 -2.22 -3.12 7.72
C ALA A 342 -3.29 -3.24 6.64
N ILE A 343 -3.21 -4.26 5.75
CA ILE A 343 -4.28 -4.58 4.80
C ILE A 343 -5.54 -5.02 5.55
N SER A 344 -5.43 -5.84 6.60
CA SER A 344 -6.59 -6.19 7.42
C SER A 344 -7.23 -4.97 8.08
N VAL A 345 -6.45 -4.05 8.64
CA VAL A 345 -6.98 -2.81 9.26
C VAL A 345 -7.63 -1.92 8.20
N MET A 346 -7.06 -1.81 7.00
CA MET A 346 -7.69 -1.13 5.87
C MET A 346 -9.04 -1.77 5.51
N LEU A 347 -9.13 -3.10 5.43
CA LEU A 347 -10.37 -3.79 5.10
C LEU A 347 -11.46 -3.60 6.17
N VAL A 348 -11.12 -3.58 7.45
CA VAL A 348 -12.09 -3.28 8.53
C VAL A 348 -12.53 -1.81 8.46
N GLY A 349 -11.60 -0.85 8.37
CA GLY A 349 -11.95 0.57 8.29
C GLY A 349 -12.77 0.93 7.05
N VAL A 350 -12.56 0.25 5.92
CA VAL A 350 -13.41 0.38 4.73
C VAL A 350 -14.78 -0.28 4.95
N ALA A 351 -14.87 -1.45 5.60
CA ALA A 351 -16.16 -2.04 5.98
C ALA A 351 -16.96 -1.11 6.90
N THR A 352 -16.31 -0.49 7.88
CA THR A 352 -16.87 0.55 8.76
C THR A 352 -17.37 1.75 7.94
N ALA A 353 -16.61 2.21 6.95
CA ALA A 353 -16.97 3.31 6.04
C ALA A 353 -18.12 3.01 5.06
N LEU A 354 -18.49 1.75 4.87
CA LEU A 354 -19.67 1.35 4.07
C LEU A 354 -20.87 1.04 4.95
N GLN A 355 -20.65 0.68 6.22
CA GLN A 355 -21.71 0.31 7.15
C GLN A 355 -22.35 1.51 7.86
N PHE A 356 -21.64 2.62 7.97
CA PHE A 356 -22.06 3.82 8.69
C PHE A 356 -21.82 5.10 7.88
N ASP A 357 -22.67 6.11 8.08
CA ASP A 357 -22.51 7.47 7.55
C ASP A 357 -22.66 8.52 8.68
N GLY A 358 -22.50 9.80 8.35
CA GLY A 358 -22.75 10.92 9.24
C GLY A 358 -21.85 10.88 10.48
N PRO A 359 -22.33 11.29 11.65
CA PRO A 359 -21.59 11.22 12.91
C PRO A 359 -21.22 9.79 13.34
N ALA A 360 -22.08 8.80 13.05
CA ALA A 360 -21.90 7.41 13.46
C ALA A 360 -20.61 6.81 12.89
N LEU A 361 -20.27 7.11 11.63
CA LEU A 361 -19.02 6.70 11.00
C LEU A 361 -17.78 7.20 11.75
N LYS A 362 -17.78 8.47 12.18
CA LYS A 362 -16.61 9.08 12.83
C LYS A 362 -16.40 8.47 14.21
N ILE A 363 -17.49 8.25 14.96
CA ILE A 363 -17.49 7.51 16.22
C ILE A 363 -17.00 6.06 16.04
N ALA A 364 -17.47 5.35 15.01
CA ALA A 364 -17.06 3.97 14.75
C ALA A 364 -15.55 3.87 14.45
N LEU A 365 -15.02 4.73 13.56
CA LEU A 365 -13.58 4.78 13.27
C LEU A 365 -12.72 5.18 14.48
N MET A 366 -13.21 6.07 15.35
CA MET A 366 -12.54 6.41 16.61
C MET A 366 -12.42 5.21 17.55
N LEU A 367 -13.51 4.45 17.69
CA LEU A 367 -13.54 3.24 18.53
C LEU A 367 -12.72 2.10 17.93
N GLU A 368 -12.69 1.97 16.60
CA GLU A 368 -11.85 1.00 15.88
C GLU A 368 -10.35 1.28 16.11
N VAL A 369 -9.91 2.54 15.92
CA VAL A 369 -8.52 2.95 16.22
C VAL A 369 -8.19 2.77 17.70
N ALA A 370 -9.10 3.13 18.61
CA ALA A 370 -8.91 2.93 20.04
C ALA A 370 -8.74 1.45 20.42
N ALA A 371 -9.56 0.57 19.85
CA ALA A 371 -9.46 -0.86 20.06
C ALA A 371 -8.14 -1.44 19.54
N ILE A 372 -7.66 -0.99 18.37
CA ILE A 372 -6.35 -1.38 17.81
C ILE A 372 -5.21 -0.95 18.75
N VAL A 373 -5.24 0.29 19.24
CA VAL A 373 -4.21 0.83 20.14
C VAL A 373 -4.20 0.06 21.48
N LEU A 374 -5.35 -0.05 22.16
CA LEU A 374 -5.47 -0.73 23.45
C LEU A 374 -5.16 -2.23 23.37
N ALA A 375 -5.52 -2.90 22.27
CA ALA A 375 -5.19 -4.31 22.07
C ALA A 375 -3.71 -4.54 21.70
N SER A 376 -2.99 -3.53 21.21
CA SER A 376 -1.62 -3.71 20.72
C SER A 376 -0.62 -4.12 21.80
N TYR A 377 -0.69 -3.54 23.00
CA TYR A 377 0.21 -3.89 24.09
C TYR A 377 0.05 -5.34 24.58
N PRO A 378 -1.15 -5.84 24.94
CA PRO A 378 -1.29 -7.23 25.38
C PRO A 378 -0.93 -8.27 24.29
N LEU A 379 -1.06 -7.92 23.00
CA LEU A 379 -0.68 -8.78 21.88
C LEU A 379 0.84 -8.77 21.58
N VAL A 380 1.48 -7.60 21.56
CA VAL A 380 2.87 -7.43 21.09
C VAL A 380 3.87 -7.28 22.24
N ARG A 381 3.42 -6.89 23.43
CA ARG A 381 4.23 -6.63 24.64
C ARG A 381 5.37 -5.62 24.43
N ASN A 382 5.15 -4.65 23.55
CA ASN A 382 6.13 -3.61 23.22
C ASN A 382 5.46 -2.23 23.23
N VAL A 383 5.83 -1.39 24.20
CA VAL A 383 5.26 -0.04 24.39
C VAL A 383 5.50 0.85 23.18
N LYS A 384 6.66 0.73 22.49
CA LYS A 384 6.98 1.53 21.31
C LYS A 384 6.09 1.19 20.11
N VAL A 385 5.66 -0.07 19.98
CA VAL A 385 4.68 -0.47 18.96
C VAL A 385 3.30 0.14 19.28
N THR A 386 2.91 0.19 20.55
CA THR A 386 1.67 0.84 21.00
C THR A 386 1.71 2.37 20.80
N GLU A 387 2.81 3.05 21.14
CA GLU A 387 3.01 4.47 20.83
C GLU A 387 2.90 4.72 19.32
N ASN A 388 3.61 3.94 18.49
CA ASN A 388 3.59 4.08 17.04
C ASN A 388 2.20 3.83 16.42
N LEU A 389 1.44 2.83 16.91
CA LEU A 389 0.08 2.57 16.44
C LEU A 389 -0.90 3.69 16.80
N SER A 390 -0.65 4.44 17.88
CA SER A 390 -1.49 5.59 18.22
C SER A 390 -1.39 6.77 17.23
N LEU A 391 -0.42 6.76 16.30
CA LEU A 391 -0.43 7.66 15.12
C LEU A 391 -1.66 7.46 14.22
N LEU A 392 -2.33 6.31 14.31
CA LEU A 392 -3.62 6.10 13.62
C LEU A 392 -4.69 7.11 14.05
N PHE A 393 -4.58 7.73 15.24
CA PHE A 393 -5.49 8.79 15.69
C PHE A 393 -5.44 10.06 14.84
N VAL A 394 -4.44 10.24 13.97
CA VAL A 394 -4.42 11.34 12.99
C VAL A 394 -5.64 11.30 12.06
N ILE A 395 -6.14 10.11 11.71
CA ILE A 395 -7.33 9.95 10.84
C ILE A 395 -8.60 10.49 11.53
N PRO A 396 -9.05 9.98 12.70
CA PRO A 396 -10.20 10.54 13.39
C PRO A 396 -9.97 11.97 13.90
N PHE A 397 -8.73 12.39 14.20
CA PHE A 397 -8.43 13.79 14.51
C PHE A 397 -8.83 14.69 13.34
N VAL A 398 -8.29 14.46 12.14
CA VAL A 398 -8.63 15.25 10.93
C VAL A 398 -10.12 15.20 10.61
N LEU A 399 -10.76 14.03 10.74
CA LEU A 399 -12.21 13.90 10.54
C LEU A 399 -13.05 14.63 11.59
N SER A 400 -12.56 14.80 12.82
CA SER A 400 -13.27 15.51 13.90
C SER A 400 -13.17 17.04 13.82
N LEU A 401 -12.17 17.59 13.12
CA LEU A 401 -11.97 19.04 13.02
C LEU A 401 -13.15 19.77 12.34
N THR A 402 -13.85 19.12 11.41
CA THR A 402 -15.05 19.68 10.75
C THR A 402 -16.20 19.90 11.74
N HIS A 403 -16.32 19.05 12.76
CA HIS A 403 -17.38 19.10 13.77
C HIS A 403 -17.19 20.27 14.77
N LEU A 404 -15.99 20.86 14.86
CA LEU A 404 -15.72 22.08 15.64
C LEU A 404 -16.38 23.34 15.03
N PHE A 405 -16.67 23.33 13.74
CA PHE A 405 -17.17 24.48 12.97
C PHE A 405 -18.56 24.22 12.36
N SER A 406 -19.33 23.28 12.94
CA SER A 406 -20.68 22.94 12.49
C SER A 406 -21.68 24.07 12.78
N GLU A 407 -22.47 24.49 11.79
CA GLU A 407 -23.50 25.53 11.95
C GLU A 407 -24.57 25.15 13.01
N LYS A 408 -24.75 23.84 13.27
CA LYS A 408 -25.70 23.27 14.24
C LYS A 408 -25.45 23.67 15.69
N TRP A 409 -24.23 24.12 16.02
CA TRP A 409 -23.94 24.72 17.33
C TRP A 409 -24.74 26.00 17.59
N GLY A 410 -25.32 26.64 16.56
CA GLY A 410 -26.27 27.74 16.72
C GLY A 410 -27.71 27.31 17.05
N GLU A 411 -28.06 26.03 16.88
CA GLU A 411 -29.43 25.52 17.05
C GLU A 411 -29.63 24.76 18.38
N SER A 412 -28.66 23.94 18.80
CA SER A 412 -28.76 23.17 20.05
C SER A 412 -27.43 22.55 20.49
N VAL A 413 -27.36 22.03 21.72
CA VAL A 413 -26.26 21.19 22.21
C VAL A 413 -26.33 19.75 21.67
N TRP A 414 -27.55 19.22 21.46
CA TRP A 414 -27.80 17.78 21.36
C TRP A 414 -27.83 17.26 19.92
N HIS A 415 -26.74 17.49 19.21
CA HIS A 415 -26.52 17.01 17.83
C HIS A 415 -25.31 16.05 17.76
N GLY A 416 -25.19 15.33 16.64
CA GLY A 416 -24.14 14.32 16.48
C GLY A 416 -22.71 14.88 16.47
N ASP A 417 -22.53 16.18 16.23
CA ASP A 417 -21.20 16.81 16.24
C ASP A 417 -20.66 16.92 17.67
N PHE A 418 -21.50 17.30 18.63
CA PHE A 418 -21.21 17.17 20.07
C PHE A 418 -20.83 15.74 20.44
N ALA A 419 -21.59 14.74 19.99
CA ALA A 419 -21.32 13.33 20.28
C ALA A 419 -19.98 12.84 19.71
N VAL A 420 -19.60 13.28 18.50
CA VAL A 420 -18.29 12.99 17.88
C VAL A 420 -17.15 13.61 18.69
N LEU A 421 -17.23 14.90 19.02
CA LEU A 421 -16.18 15.58 19.79
C LEU A 421 -16.04 15.01 21.22
N ALA A 422 -17.16 14.74 21.90
CA ALA A 422 -17.19 14.19 23.26
C ALA A 422 -16.66 12.75 23.31
N MET A 423 -17.04 11.90 22.34
CA MET A 423 -16.48 10.55 22.22
C MET A 423 -14.96 10.62 21.95
N PHE A 424 -14.52 11.49 21.04
CA PHE A 424 -13.10 11.59 20.71
C PHE A 424 -12.26 12.04 21.90
N MET A 425 -12.72 13.05 22.65
CA MET A 425 -12.11 13.47 23.93
C MET A 425 -11.96 12.28 24.90
N VAL A 426 -13.01 11.50 25.12
CA VAL A 426 -12.98 10.33 26.03
C VAL A 426 -12.01 9.25 25.52
N VAL A 427 -12.02 8.97 24.23
CA VAL A 427 -11.11 8.00 23.58
C VAL A 427 -9.63 8.42 23.73
N LEU A 428 -9.33 9.71 23.54
CA LEU A 428 -7.97 10.25 23.73
C LEU A 428 -7.53 10.23 25.20
N LEU A 429 -8.44 10.51 26.15
CA LEU A 429 -8.16 10.38 27.60
C LEU A 429 -7.82 8.94 27.97
N LEU A 430 -8.63 7.97 27.53
CA LEU A 430 -8.45 6.55 27.86
C LEU A 430 -7.15 5.99 27.26
N THR A 431 -6.90 6.22 25.97
CA THR A 431 -5.70 5.70 25.29
C THR A 431 -4.42 6.44 25.68
N GLY A 432 -4.48 7.76 25.88
CA GLY A 432 -3.35 8.53 26.39
C GLY A 432 -2.98 8.17 27.83
N GLY A 433 -4.00 7.90 28.67
CA GLY A 433 -3.84 7.40 30.04
C GLY A 433 -3.22 5.99 30.08
N ASP A 434 -3.72 5.07 29.26
CA ASP A 434 -3.21 3.70 29.16
C ASP A 434 -1.73 3.67 28.72
N ILE A 435 -1.39 4.32 27.59
CA ILE A 435 0.01 4.41 27.10
C ILE A 435 0.95 4.99 28.16
N LYS A 436 0.50 6.01 28.90
CA LYS A 436 1.29 6.64 29.97
C LYS A 436 1.48 5.71 31.17
N GLY A 437 0.44 4.97 31.58
CA GLY A 437 0.53 3.95 32.64
C GLY A 437 1.44 2.78 32.24
N LEU A 438 1.29 2.29 31.01
CA LEU A 438 2.12 1.24 30.43
C LEU A 438 3.60 1.65 30.45
N ARG A 439 3.98 2.80 29.88
CA ARG A 439 5.38 3.25 29.90
C ARG A 439 5.90 3.46 31.34
N ALA A 440 5.09 4.00 32.25
CA ALA A 440 5.46 4.13 33.67
C ALA A 440 5.72 2.78 34.38
N SER A 441 5.06 1.70 33.95
CA SER A 441 5.28 0.34 34.50
C SER A 441 6.44 -0.44 33.84
N VAL A 442 6.94 0.02 32.68
CA VAL A 442 7.96 -0.66 31.87
C VAL A 442 9.31 0.07 31.88
N ALA A 443 9.34 1.37 32.20
CA ALA A 443 10.50 2.23 32.01
C ALA A 443 11.68 1.93 32.97
N SER A 444 12.66 1.16 32.49
CA SER A 444 14.03 1.17 33.00
C SER A 444 14.81 2.39 32.47
N SER A 445 14.56 3.55 33.09
CA SER A 445 15.41 4.75 33.16
C SER A 445 16.02 5.44 31.92
N GLU A 446 16.07 4.85 30.72
CA GLU A 446 16.96 5.32 29.63
C GLU A 446 16.28 5.76 28.31
N GLU A 447 14.97 5.55 28.11
CA GLU A 447 14.29 6.03 26.90
C GLU A 447 13.96 7.53 26.96
N GLU A 448 14.85 8.37 26.43
CA GLU A 448 14.61 9.80 26.20
C GLU A 448 13.47 10.04 25.18
N GLY A 449 12.63 11.03 25.46
CA GLY A 449 11.56 11.52 24.57
C GLY A 449 10.17 11.48 25.18
N GLU A 450 9.43 12.58 25.04
CA GLU A 450 8.05 12.73 25.53
C GLU A 450 7.15 11.58 25.07
N PRO A 451 6.40 10.92 25.98
CA PRO A 451 5.54 9.82 25.61
C PRO A 451 4.38 10.28 24.73
N MET A 452 4.03 9.45 23.75
CA MET A 452 2.88 9.72 22.88
C MET A 452 1.57 9.83 23.68
N GLY A 453 1.49 9.16 24.84
CA GLY A 453 0.42 9.33 25.81
C GLY A 453 0.27 10.76 26.36
N ASN A 454 1.36 11.52 26.55
CA ASN A 454 1.26 12.94 26.92
C ASN A 454 0.64 13.76 25.78
N VAL A 455 1.00 13.48 24.52
CA VAL A 455 0.44 14.17 23.34
C VAL A 455 -1.06 13.92 23.22
N LEU A 456 -1.50 12.66 23.37
CA LEU A 456 -2.92 12.29 23.36
C LEU A 456 -3.70 12.95 24.51
N LEU A 457 -3.14 13.02 25.72
CA LEU A 457 -3.76 13.69 26.86
C LEU A 457 -3.88 15.21 26.66
N ILE A 458 -2.84 15.86 26.12
CA ILE A 458 -2.88 17.31 25.77
C ILE A 458 -3.93 17.57 24.68
N LEU A 459 -4.02 16.69 23.67
CA LEU A 459 -5.06 16.78 22.65
C LEU A 459 -6.46 16.61 23.26
N ALA A 460 -6.64 15.66 24.18
CA ALA A 460 -7.91 15.46 24.87
C ALA A 460 -8.35 16.69 25.68
N SER A 461 -7.45 17.36 26.40
CA SER A 461 -7.78 18.60 27.13
C SER A 461 -8.08 19.78 26.19
N LEU A 462 -7.48 19.84 24.99
CA LEU A 462 -7.90 20.81 23.96
C LEU A 462 -9.34 20.55 23.48
N TYR A 463 -9.75 19.29 23.28
CA TYR A 463 -11.14 18.95 22.93
C TYR A 463 -12.10 19.21 24.09
N PHE A 464 -11.69 18.99 25.34
CA PHE A 464 -12.47 19.36 26.53
C PHE A 464 -12.75 20.87 26.60
N PHE A 465 -11.73 21.71 26.37
CA PHE A 465 -11.92 23.16 26.31
C PHE A 465 -12.75 23.60 25.10
N ALA A 466 -12.56 23.00 23.92
CA ALA A 466 -13.39 23.28 22.76
C ALA A 466 -14.87 22.91 23.00
N LEU A 467 -15.16 21.80 23.68
CA LEU A 467 -16.51 21.42 24.09
C LEU A 467 -17.11 22.43 25.09
N ILE A 468 -16.36 22.87 26.10
CA ILE A 468 -16.82 23.92 27.01
C ILE A 468 -17.17 25.21 26.26
N TRP A 469 -16.35 25.62 25.28
CA TRP A 469 -16.64 26.78 24.42
C TRP A 469 -17.96 26.59 23.68
N LEU A 470 -18.06 25.52 22.89
CA LEU A 470 -19.16 25.26 21.97
C LEU A 470 -20.49 25.05 22.72
N VAL A 471 -20.49 24.24 23.78
CA VAL A 471 -21.66 24.01 24.65
C VAL A 471 -22.13 25.34 25.26
N SER A 472 -21.23 26.18 25.79
CA SER A 472 -21.61 27.45 26.41
C SER A 472 -22.26 28.43 25.42
N HIS A 473 -21.82 28.46 24.16
CA HIS A 473 -22.37 29.37 23.14
C HIS A 473 -23.64 28.84 22.47
N SER A 474 -23.84 27.52 22.46
CA SER A 474 -25.05 26.85 21.92
C SER A 474 -26.29 26.93 22.81
N ILE A 475 -26.17 27.47 24.03
CA ILE A 475 -27.30 27.66 24.94
C ILE A 475 -27.80 29.10 24.80
N GLU A 476 -28.98 29.27 24.19
CA GLU A 476 -29.59 30.59 23.94
C GLU A 476 -29.61 31.50 25.18
N ALA A 477 -29.90 30.93 26.36
CA ALA A 477 -29.95 31.65 27.64
C ALA A 477 -28.60 32.24 28.11
N LEU A 478 -27.48 32.00 27.41
CA LEU A 478 -26.14 32.51 27.75
C LEU A 478 -25.57 33.49 26.71
N GLN A 479 -26.31 33.80 25.62
CA GLN A 479 -25.79 34.49 24.43
C GLN A 479 -25.27 35.93 24.66
N ASP A 480 -25.76 36.66 25.67
CA ASP A 480 -25.35 38.05 25.99
C ASP A 480 -23.94 38.15 26.66
N GLY A 481 -22.93 37.53 26.06
CA GLY A 481 -21.54 37.52 26.52
C GLY A 481 -21.28 36.69 27.79
N PHE A 482 -22.33 36.18 28.43
CA PHE A 482 -22.24 35.34 29.63
C PHE A 482 -21.61 33.98 29.32
N ALA A 483 -21.89 33.40 28.15
CA ALA A 483 -21.24 32.19 27.63
C ALA A 483 -19.71 32.31 27.64
N THR A 484 -19.18 33.42 27.13
CA THR A 484 -17.74 33.73 27.11
C THR A 484 -17.17 33.74 28.53
N GLY A 485 -17.78 34.52 29.44
CA GLY A 485 -17.35 34.62 30.84
C GLY A 485 -17.37 33.28 31.59
N LEU A 486 -18.43 32.49 31.41
CA LEU A 486 -18.55 31.15 31.99
C LEU A 486 -17.45 30.21 31.50
N SER A 487 -17.17 30.21 30.19
CA SER A 487 -16.10 29.38 29.61
C SER A 487 -14.72 29.75 30.17
N LEU A 488 -14.43 31.06 30.30
CA LEU A 488 -13.16 31.57 30.84
C LEU A 488 -12.98 31.22 32.33
N VAL A 489 -14.04 31.28 33.13
CA VAL A 489 -14.01 30.82 34.54
C VAL A 489 -13.72 29.32 34.61
N MET A 490 -14.36 28.50 33.78
CA MET A 490 -14.09 27.06 33.71
C MET A 490 -12.65 26.75 33.28
N TYR A 491 -12.08 27.51 32.34
CA TYR A 491 -10.68 27.38 31.94
C TYR A 491 -9.71 27.82 33.05
N ALA A 492 -10.00 28.92 33.75
CA ALA A 492 -9.20 29.41 34.87
C ALA A 492 -9.13 28.35 35.99
N ILE A 493 -10.28 27.79 36.39
CA ILE A 493 -10.36 26.72 37.39
C ILE A 493 -9.58 25.48 36.92
N SER A 494 -9.75 25.07 35.65
CA SER A 494 -9.10 23.87 35.10
C SER A 494 -7.57 24.01 35.00
N GLY A 495 -7.08 25.12 34.44
CA GLY A 495 -5.64 25.40 34.31
C GLY A 495 -4.97 25.55 35.67
N LEU A 496 -5.64 26.17 36.63
CA LEU A 496 -5.17 26.28 38.02
C LEU A 496 -5.13 24.92 38.73
N ALA A 497 -6.18 24.09 38.59
CA ALA A 497 -6.20 22.76 39.19
C ALA A 497 -5.06 21.88 38.63
N LEU A 498 -4.77 21.98 37.32
CA LEU A 498 -3.62 21.35 36.69
C LEU A 498 -2.28 21.91 37.20
N TYR A 499 -2.17 23.22 37.41
CA TYR A 499 -0.97 23.83 38.01
C TYR A 499 -0.69 23.27 39.41
N ILE A 500 -1.69 23.29 40.31
CA ILE A 500 -1.56 22.81 41.70
C ILE A 500 -1.29 21.30 41.73
N PHE A 501 -1.98 20.51 40.89
CA PHE A 501 -1.71 19.06 40.78
C PHE A 501 -0.31 18.78 40.24
N GLY A 502 0.18 19.57 39.27
CA GLY A 502 1.54 19.48 38.76
C GLY A 502 2.59 19.79 39.82
N ASP A 503 2.37 20.81 40.64
CA ASP A 503 3.28 21.22 41.73
C ASP A 503 3.32 20.17 42.85
N THR A 504 2.16 19.81 43.41
CA THR A 504 2.02 18.81 44.50
C THR A 504 2.44 17.39 44.10
N LYS A 505 2.54 17.08 42.80
CA LYS A 505 3.10 15.82 42.26
C LYS A 505 4.55 15.93 41.79
N GLY A 506 5.16 17.11 41.79
CA GLY A 506 6.50 17.37 41.23
C GLY A 506 6.60 17.18 39.70
N VAL A 507 5.47 17.13 38.98
CA VAL A 507 5.45 16.86 37.53
C VAL A 507 5.53 18.17 36.75
N LEU A 508 6.76 18.61 36.49
CA LEU A 508 7.08 19.88 35.83
C LEU A 508 6.22 20.16 34.57
N GLY A 509 6.08 19.18 33.67
CA GLY A 509 5.29 19.34 32.45
C GLY A 509 3.81 19.63 32.69
N VAL A 510 3.19 19.05 33.73
CA VAL A 510 1.79 19.32 34.08
C VAL A 510 1.64 20.68 34.76
N ARG A 511 2.61 21.07 35.61
CA ARG A 511 2.67 22.40 36.22
C ARG A 511 2.78 23.50 35.17
N VAL A 512 3.68 23.34 34.20
CA VAL A 512 3.87 24.26 33.07
C VAL A 512 2.64 24.30 32.16
N TYR A 513 2.03 23.14 31.84
CA TYR A 513 0.80 23.11 31.04
C TYR A 513 -0.37 23.84 31.71
N GLY A 514 -0.58 23.64 33.01
CA GLY A 514 -1.58 24.38 33.79
C GLY A 514 -1.32 25.89 33.82
N ALA A 515 -0.06 26.30 33.99
CA ALA A 515 0.35 27.71 33.92
C ALA A 515 0.08 28.33 32.54
N ILE A 516 0.34 27.62 31.44
CA ILE A 516 0.08 28.09 30.07
C ILE A 516 -1.42 28.31 29.84
N ILE A 517 -2.28 27.38 30.25
CA ILE A 517 -3.74 27.54 30.16
C ILE A 517 -4.19 28.78 30.95
N PHE A 518 -3.75 28.89 32.21
CA PHE A 518 -4.14 29.98 33.10
C PHE A 518 -3.67 31.35 32.58
N ALA A 519 -2.43 31.42 32.07
CA ALA A 519 -1.90 32.63 31.43
C ALA A 519 -2.65 33.00 30.14
N ALA A 520 -3.04 32.02 29.31
CA ALA A 520 -3.82 32.27 28.10
C ALA A 520 -5.22 32.83 28.40
N VAL A 521 -5.87 32.38 29.49
CA VAL A 521 -7.15 32.93 29.95
C VAL A 521 -7.01 34.40 30.38
N ILE A 522 -5.97 34.73 31.16
CA ILE A 522 -5.69 36.11 31.58
C ILE A 522 -5.39 37.00 30.37
N ALA A 523 -4.57 36.52 29.43
CA ALA A 523 -4.23 37.26 28.22
C ALA A 523 -5.48 37.54 27.36
N ARG A 524 -6.35 36.54 27.13
CA ARG A 524 -7.58 36.73 26.35
C ARG A 524 -8.54 37.71 27.02
N LEU A 525 -8.74 37.59 28.34
CA LEU A 525 -9.54 38.53 29.13
C LEU A 525 -9.08 39.98 28.93
N LEU A 526 -7.79 40.25 29.09
CA LEU A 526 -7.24 41.61 29.02
C LEU A 526 -7.21 42.19 27.59
N ILE A 527 -7.01 41.35 26.58
CA ILE A 527 -6.82 41.78 25.18
C ILE A 527 -8.16 41.88 24.43
N VAL A 528 -9.12 40.99 24.71
CA VAL A 528 -10.38 40.88 23.96
C VAL A 528 -11.57 41.18 24.85
N ASP A 529 -11.82 40.34 25.86
CA ASP A 529 -13.11 40.29 26.54
C ASP A 529 -13.39 41.55 27.40
N VAL A 530 -12.33 42.22 27.89
CA VAL A 530 -12.38 43.54 28.55
C VAL A 530 -13.00 44.62 27.67
N TRP A 531 -12.99 44.50 26.35
CA TRP A 531 -13.45 45.54 25.45
C TRP A 531 -14.91 45.30 25.05
N ASP A 532 -15.25 44.09 24.62
CA ASP A 532 -16.59 43.75 24.08
C ASP A 532 -17.65 43.40 25.15
N MET A 533 -17.29 42.88 26.34
CA MET A 533 -18.31 42.42 27.30
C MET A 533 -19.18 43.56 27.86
N SER A 534 -20.49 43.35 27.96
CA SER A 534 -21.38 44.26 28.69
C SER A 534 -20.98 44.39 30.18
N ILE A 535 -21.43 45.46 30.84
CA ILE A 535 -20.92 45.86 32.16
C ILE A 535 -21.11 44.77 33.24
N LEU A 536 -22.26 44.07 33.23
CA LEU A 536 -22.62 43.13 34.30
C LEU A 536 -21.81 41.80 34.25
N PRO A 537 -21.70 41.07 33.13
CA PRO A 537 -20.84 39.89 33.03
C PRO A 537 -19.36 40.21 33.22
N ARG A 538 -18.91 41.40 32.78
CA ARG A 538 -17.54 41.89 32.97
C ARG A 538 -17.18 41.97 34.46
N ILE A 539 -18.02 42.65 35.26
CA ILE A 539 -17.82 42.76 36.72
C ILE A 539 -17.86 41.39 37.41
N ALA A 540 -18.84 40.53 37.06
CA ALA A 540 -18.96 39.20 37.65
C ALA A 540 -17.71 38.32 37.38
N THR A 541 -17.21 38.32 36.15
CA THR A 541 -16.04 37.55 35.74
C THR A 541 -14.78 38.00 36.49
N PHE A 542 -14.54 39.31 36.60
CA PHE A 542 -13.40 39.83 37.36
C PHE A 542 -13.50 39.56 38.87
N PHE A 543 -14.71 39.61 39.45
CA PHE A 543 -14.92 39.29 40.86
C PHE A 543 -14.62 37.81 41.17
N PHE A 544 -15.12 36.88 40.35
CA PHE A 544 -14.80 35.46 40.48
C PHE A 544 -13.32 35.16 40.27
N LEU A 545 -12.68 35.77 39.26
CA LEU A 545 -11.25 35.60 39.02
C LEU A 545 -10.41 36.11 40.22
N GLY A 546 -10.80 37.25 40.80
CA GLY A 546 -10.17 37.80 42.01
C GLY A 546 -10.30 36.87 43.22
N LEU A 547 -11.47 36.27 43.46
CA LEU A 547 -11.67 35.26 44.50
C LEU A 547 -10.79 34.02 44.28
N VAL A 548 -10.67 33.55 43.03
CA VAL A 548 -9.79 32.44 42.67
C VAL A 548 -8.32 32.78 42.99
N PHE A 549 -7.82 33.95 42.55
CA PHE A 549 -6.46 34.40 42.87
C PHE A 549 -6.18 34.48 44.38
N ILE A 550 -7.11 35.00 45.18
CA ILE A 550 -6.99 35.08 46.64
C ILE A 550 -6.92 33.67 47.24
N GLY A 551 -7.73 32.72 46.76
CA GLY A 551 -7.68 31.32 47.18
C GLY A 551 -6.31 30.68 46.91
N VAL A 552 -5.71 30.92 45.74
CA VAL A 552 -4.38 30.41 45.39
C VAL A 552 -3.29 30.96 46.30
N ALA A 553 -3.29 32.28 46.54
CA ALA A 553 -2.30 32.92 47.39
C ALA A 553 -2.31 32.38 48.84
N LEU A 554 -3.50 32.05 49.35
CA LEU A 554 -3.67 31.44 50.68
C LEU A 554 -3.21 29.98 50.75
N VAL A 555 -3.36 29.20 49.68
CA VAL A 555 -2.86 27.82 49.60
C VAL A 555 -1.32 27.82 49.48
N TRP A 556 -0.77 28.58 48.53
CA TRP A 556 0.67 28.63 48.27
C TRP A 556 1.48 29.05 49.51
N LYS A 557 0.99 30.05 50.25
CA LYS A 557 1.62 30.50 51.49
C LYS A 557 1.70 29.38 52.55
N ARG A 558 0.64 28.58 52.69
CA ARG A 558 0.57 27.51 53.70
C ARG A 558 1.62 26.41 53.49
N GLU A 559 1.96 26.14 52.23
CA GLU A 559 2.91 25.09 51.86
C GLU A 559 4.37 25.54 52.10
N HIS A 560 4.70 26.80 51.80
CA HIS A 560 6.00 27.39 52.14
C HIS A 560 6.21 27.64 53.65
N ASP A 561 5.15 27.99 54.39
CA ASP A 561 5.21 28.13 55.86
C ASP A 561 5.37 26.75 56.58
N SER A 562 5.38 25.62 55.85
CA SER A 562 5.42 24.25 56.40
C SER A 562 6.77 23.52 56.26
N GLU A 563 7.72 24.02 55.47
CA GLU A 563 9.08 23.45 55.47
C GLU A 563 9.88 23.96 56.68
N PRO A 564 10.39 23.08 57.57
CA PRO A 564 11.28 23.52 58.64
C PRO A 564 12.61 23.98 58.02
N GLN A 565 12.93 25.26 58.22
CA GLN A 565 14.17 25.86 57.74
C GLN A 565 15.36 25.03 58.26
N LYS A 566 16.11 24.40 57.35
CA LYS A 566 17.41 23.82 57.68
C LYS A 566 18.39 24.94 57.95
N GLU A 567 18.60 25.22 59.23
CA GLU A 567 19.64 26.11 59.71
C GLU A 567 20.98 25.75 59.05
N LYS A 568 21.64 26.74 58.44
CA LYS A 568 23.06 26.59 58.11
C LYS A 568 23.83 26.64 59.43
N PRO A 569 24.72 25.69 59.72
CA PRO A 569 25.65 25.86 60.83
C PRO A 569 26.57 27.05 60.54
N GLU A 570 26.81 27.88 61.55
CA GLU A 570 27.80 28.95 61.49
C GLU A 570 29.22 28.38 61.48
N ALA A 571 30.09 28.96 60.66
CA ALA A 571 31.53 28.72 60.58
C ALA A 571 32.24 29.93 59.95
#